data_AF-A0AA92BZG1-F1
#
_entry.id   AF-A0AA92BZG1-F1
#
_cell.length_a   1.000
_cell.length_b   1.000
_cell.length_c   1.000
_cell.angle_alpha   90.00
_cell.angle_beta   90.00
_cell.angle_gamma   90.00
#
_symmetry.space_group_name_H-M   'P 1'
#
loop_
_entity.id
_entity.type
_entity.pdbx_description
1 polymer ?
#
loop_
_entity_poly.entity_id
_entity_poly.type
_entity_poly.pdbx_seq_one_letter_code
_entity_poly.pdbx_strand_id
1 'polypeptide(L)'
;MNFDTVVGPAVVAAVVSGLISAIAMVVNRSTSLTTHREKIKADHELAEKKVSGDLKLAERKFALDRRLADWKRKTEIAEQVLADFYKARDIFSDARRPFANNGEGVSRPGRGDGETENEANHNDAIFAPYERLVKERDFFSEMHARRFRFMALFGEKGAEPFLVFSRAFNEVGVSTFGLIRPARMSPLPDKIRDKYEAAIGWGTDDEDRFAAKLNEAVAQVESLCGPVLRDMPEAE
;
A
#
# COMPACT_ATOMS: atom_id res chain seq x y z
N MET A 1 -110.96 -10.97 3.38
CA MET A 1 -110.20 -10.72 2.12
C MET A 1 -108.94 -11.56 2.21
N ASN A 2 -108.85 -12.62 1.41
CA ASN A 2 -107.71 -13.52 1.40
C ASN A 2 -106.54 -12.85 0.66
N PHE A 3 -105.48 -12.52 1.40
CA PHE A 3 -104.24 -11.99 0.85
C PHE A 3 -103.52 -12.99 -0.08
N ASP A 4 -103.92 -14.26 -0.05
CA ASP A 4 -103.35 -15.34 -0.88
C ASP A 4 -103.61 -15.19 -2.39
N THR A 5 -104.55 -14.34 -2.81
CA THR A 5 -104.86 -14.09 -4.23
C THR A 5 -104.23 -12.82 -4.81
N VAL A 6 -103.60 -11.96 -4.00
CA VAL A 6 -103.05 -10.66 -4.46
C VAL A 6 -101.54 -10.73 -4.71
N VAL A 7 -100.84 -11.69 -4.14
CA VAL A 7 -99.41 -11.91 -4.40
C VAL A 7 -99.24 -13.14 -5.28
N GLY A 8 -99.31 -12.95 -6.60
CA GLY A 8 -99.05 -14.02 -7.55
C GLY A 8 -97.62 -14.57 -7.42
N PRO A 9 -97.37 -15.86 -7.74
CA PRO A 9 -96.06 -16.51 -7.61
C PRO A 9 -94.88 -15.72 -8.23
N ALA A 10 -95.16 -14.93 -9.28
CA ALA A 10 -94.19 -14.09 -9.95
C ALA A 10 -93.62 -12.96 -9.07
N VAL A 11 -94.43 -12.36 -8.17
CA VAL A 11 -93.97 -11.30 -7.27
C VAL A 11 -93.03 -11.86 -6.21
N VAL A 12 -93.35 -13.04 -5.66
CA VAL A 12 -92.47 -13.74 -4.71
C VAL A 12 -91.15 -14.11 -5.38
N ALA A 13 -91.18 -14.62 -6.61
CA ALA A 13 -89.97 -14.96 -7.36
C ALA A 13 -89.08 -13.74 -7.65
N ALA A 14 -89.67 -12.59 -7.99
CA ALA A 14 -88.93 -11.35 -8.23
C ALA A 14 -88.27 -10.80 -6.94
N VAL A 15 -88.98 -10.84 -5.82
CA VAL A 15 -88.43 -10.42 -4.50
C VAL A 15 -87.30 -11.34 -4.07
N VAL A 16 -87.47 -12.66 -4.19
CA VAL A 16 -86.43 -13.65 -3.87
C VAL A 16 -85.21 -13.47 -4.78
N SER A 17 -85.41 -13.23 -6.08
CA SER A 17 -84.32 -13.00 -7.04
C SER A 17 -83.56 -11.69 -6.76
N GLY A 18 -84.29 -10.64 -6.37
CA GLY A 18 -83.70 -9.36 -5.96
C GLY A 18 -82.86 -9.49 -4.69
N LEU A 19 -83.36 -10.23 -3.68
CA LEU A 19 -82.64 -10.53 -2.46
C LEU A 19 -81.38 -11.37 -2.72
N ILE A 20 -81.48 -12.42 -3.53
CA ILE A 20 -80.31 -13.24 -3.91
C ILE A 20 -79.26 -12.40 -4.63
N SER A 21 -79.68 -11.53 -5.56
CA SER A 21 -78.76 -10.64 -6.29
C SER A 21 -78.08 -9.64 -5.36
N ALA A 22 -78.82 -9.06 -4.40
CA ALA A 22 -78.24 -8.15 -3.40
C ALA A 22 -77.23 -8.86 -2.49
N ILE A 23 -77.54 -10.08 -2.03
CA ILE A 23 -76.62 -10.90 -1.23
C ILE A 23 -75.36 -11.23 -2.04
N ALA A 24 -75.51 -11.68 -3.29
CA ALA A 24 -74.38 -11.97 -4.18
C ALA A 24 -73.49 -10.73 -4.39
N MET A 25 -74.10 -9.55 -4.57
CA MET A 25 -73.38 -8.28 -4.72
C MET A 25 -72.60 -7.91 -3.44
N VAL A 26 -73.19 -8.11 -2.25
CA VAL A 26 -72.52 -7.86 -0.96
C VAL A 26 -71.34 -8.83 -0.75
N VAL A 27 -71.54 -10.12 -1.05
CA VAL A 27 -70.47 -11.13 -0.95
C VAL A 27 -69.34 -10.81 -1.93
N ASN A 28 -69.65 -10.50 -3.20
CA ASN A 28 -68.65 -10.18 -4.21
C ASN A 28 -67.87 -8.88 -3.89
N ARG A 29 -68.56 -7.89 -3.32
CA ARG A 29 -67.90 -6.66 -2.84
C ARG A 29 -66.97 -6.94 -1.66
N SER A 30 -67.39 -7.79 -0.72
CA SER A 30 -66.57 -8.19 0.43
C SER A 30 -65.33 -8.98 -0.01
N THR A 31 -65.49 -9.96 -0.90
CA THR A 31 -64.36 -10.74 -1.45
C THR A 31 -63.42 -9.86 -2.27
N SER A 32 -63.93 -8.92 -3.07
CA SER A 32 -63.10 -7.97 -3.80
C SER A 32 -62.31 -7.04 -2.87
N LEU A 33 -62.91 -6.52 -1.80
CA LEU A 33 -62.20 -5.65 -0.85
C LEU A 33 -61.17 -6.42 -0.02
N THR A 34 -61.47 -7.64 0.39
CA THR A 34 -60.53 -8.50 1.13
C THR A 34 -59.34 -8.88 0.26
N THR A 35 -59.57 -9.35 -0.98
CA THR A 35 -58.50 -9.65 -1.93
C THR A 35 -57.64 -8.43 -2.28
N HIS A 36 -58.22 -7.24 -2.45
CA HIS A 36 -57.45 -6.02 -2.64
C HIS A 36 -56.59 -5.65 -1.42
N ARG A 37 -57.12 -5.79 -0.20
CA ARG A 37 -56.36 -5.54 1.04
C ARG A 37 -55.22 -6.53 1.22
N GLU A 38 -55.48 -7.81 0.98
CA GLU A 38 -54.46 -8.86 1.02
C GLU A 38 -53.37 -8.62 -0.02
N LYS A 39 -53.75 -8.22 -1.24
CA LYS A 39 -52.80 -7.86 -2.29
C LYS A 39 -51.93 -6.67 -1.89
N ILE A 40 -52.52 -5.58 -1.39
CA ILE A 40 -51.75 -4.40 -0.93
C ILE A 40 -50.77 -4.79 0.18
N LYS A 41 -51.20 -5.64 1.12
CA LYS A 41 -50.32 -6.13 2.19
C LYS A 41 -49.17 -6.96 1.63
N ALA A 42 -49.45 -7.89 0.72
CA ALA A 42 -48.43 -8.71 0.07
C ALA A 42 -47.43 -7.85 -0.73
N ASP A 43 -47.92 -6.85 -1.48
CA ASP A 43 -47.08 -5.92 -2.23
C ASP A 43 -46.20 -5.06 -1.31
N HIS A 44 -46.75 -4.61 -0.17
CA HIS A 44 -46.00 -3.88 0.85
C HIS A 44 -44.90 -4.74 1.46
N GLU A 45 -45.20 -5.96 1.89
CA GLU A 45 -44.21 -6.89 2.44
C GLU A 45 -43.11 -7.23 1.42
N LEU A 46 -43.47 -7.37 0.14
CA LEU A 46 -42.50 -7.58 -0.94
C LEU A 46 -41.61 -6.35 -1.15
N ALA A 47 -42.19 -5.15 -1.12
CA ALA A 47 -41.45 -3.90 -1.24
C ALA A 47 -40.47 -3.72 -0.08
N GLU A 48 -40.89 -3.98 1.16
CA GLU A 48 -40.01 -3.93 2.34
C GLU A 48 -38.87 -4.94 2.27
N LYS A 49 -39.16 -6.18 1.85
CA LYS A 49 -38.12 -7.21 1.63
C LYS A 49 -37.14 -6.80 0.54
N LYS A 50 -37.61 -6.18 -0.54
CA LYS A 50 -36.75 -5.70 -1.61
C LYS A 50 -35.85 -4.56 -1.14
N VAL A 51 -36.43 -3.54 -0.51
CA VAL A 51 -35.69 -2.38 0.02
C VAL A 51 -34.65 -2.83 1.06
N SER A 52 -35.02 -3.74 1.97
CA SER A 52 -34.07 -4.29 2.95
C SER A 52 -32.98 -5.15 2.31
N GLY A 53 -33.28 -5.88 1.24
CA GLY A 53 -32.29 -6.60 0.44
C GLY A 53 -31.30 -5.66 -0.26
N ASP A 54 -31.81 -4.64 -0.93
CA ASP A 54 -31.01 -3.64 -1.64
C ASP A 54 -30.12 -2.84 -0.67
N LEU A 55 -30.65 -2.48 0.51
CA LEU A 55 -29.89 -1.81 1.56
C LEU A 55 -28.71 -2.66 2.04
N LYS A 56 -28.94 -3.94 2.36
CA LYS A 56 -27.88 -4.86 2.79
C LYS A 56 -26.81 -5.05 1.72
N LEU A 57 -27.23 -5.12 0.45
CA LEU A 57 -26.29 -5.24 -0.67
C LEU A 57 -25.46 -3.97 -0.85
N ALA A 58 -26.08 -2.79 -0.71
CA ALA A 58 -25.39 -1.51 -0.77
C ALA A 58 -24.36 -1.35 0.36
N GLU A 59 -24.72 -1.73 1.59
CA GLU A 59 -23.80 -1.71 2.75
C GLU A 59 -22.60 -2.63 2.55
N ARG A 60 -22.84 -3.87 2.08
CA ARG A 60 -21.76 -4.82 1.75
C ARG A 60 -20.85 -4.28 0.66
N LYS A 61 -21.43 -3.72 -0.40
CA LYS A 61 -20.65 -3.11 -1.49
C LYS A 61 -19.79 -1.97 -0.97
N PHE A 62 -20.35 -1.06 -0.19
CA PHE A 62 -19.60 0.06 0.38
C PHE A 62 -18.44 -0.41 1.28
N ALA A 63 -18.66 -1.44 2.08
CA ALA A 63 -17.61 -2.03 2.91
C ALA A 63 -16.49 -2.66 2.08
N LEU A 64 -16.83 -3.38 1.00
CA LEU A 64 -15.85 -3.96 0.07
C LEU A 64 -15.07 -2.88 -0.68
N ASP A 65 -15.76 -1.84 -1.18
CA ASP A 65 -15.12 -0.72 -1.88
C ASP A 65 -14.12 0.00 -0.99
N ARG A 66 -14.46 0.18 0.30
CA ARG A 66 -13.54 0.76 1.30
C ARG A 66 -12.32 -0.14 1.54
N ARG A 67 -12.52 -1.44 1.78
CA ARG A 67 -11.43 -2.41 1.97
C ARG A 67 -10.51 -2.44 0.75
N LEU A 68 -11.08 -2.42 -0.46
CA LEU A 68 -10.33 -2.41 -1.72
C LEU A 68 -9.51 -1.13 -1.90
N ALA A 69 -10.07 0.03 -1.56
CA ALA A 69 -9.36 1.31 -1.62
C ALA A 69 -8.15 1.33 -0.66
N ASP A 70 -8.33 0.85 0.57
CA ASP A 70 -7.26 0.76 1.56
C ASP A 70 -6.16 -0.22 1.12
N TRP A 71 -6.55 -1.39 0.57
CA TRP A 71 -5.63 -2.37 0.04
C TRP A 71 -4.81 -1.85 -1.15
N LYS A 72 -5.46 -1.18 -2.13
CA LYS A 72 -4.77 -0.58 -3.28
C LYS A 72 -3.71 0.42 -2.84
N ARG A 73 -4.07 1.32 -1.91
CA ARG A 73 -3.13 2.32 -1.39
C ARG A 73 -1.92 1.68 -0.71
N LYS A 74 -2.12 0.60 0.06
CA LYS A 74 -1.02 -0.13 0.70
C LYS A 74 -0.16 -0.87 -0.32
N THR A 75 -0.77 -1.49 -1.32
CA THR A 75 -0.08 -2.24 -2.39
C THR A 75 0.81 -1.33 -3.22
N GLU A 76 0.27 -0.21 -3.71
CA GLU A 76 1.04 0.77 -4.50
C GLU A 76 2.29 1.27 -3.75
N ILE A 77 2.13 1.58 -2.46
CA ILE A 77 3.26 2.00 -1.62
C ILE A 77 4.23 0.86 -1.34
N ALA A 78 3.74 -0.36 -1.10
CA ALA A 78 4.57 -1.52 -0.88
C ALA A 78 5.46 -1.83 -2.09
N GLU A 79 4.88 -1.82 -3.30
CA GLU A 79 5.61 -2.05 -4.55
C GLU A 79 6.67 -0.99 -4.79
N GLN A 80 6.30 0.29 -4.65
CA GLN A 80 7.23 1.40 -4.86
C GLN A 80 8.40 1.34 -3.87
N VAL A 81 8.12 1.16 -2.58
CA VAL A 81 9.16 1.08 -1.55
C VAL A 81 10.03 -0.14 -1.77
N LEU A 82 9.47 -1.31 -2.06
CA LEU A 82 10.26 -2.52 -2.29
C LEU A 82 11.20 -2.34 -3.49
N ALA A 83 10.73 -1.75 -4.58
CA ALA A 83 11.55 -1.41 -5.74
C ALA A 83 12.68 -0.42 -5.40
N ASP A 84 12.40 0.62 -4.61
CA ASP A 84 13.41 1.57 -4.14
C ASP A 84 14.50 0.86 -3.31
N PHE A 85 14.12 -0.09 -2.43
CA PHE A 85 15.09 -0.81 -1.59
C PHE A 85 16.03 -1.71 -2.42
N TYR A 86 15.50 -2.40 -3.43
CA TYR A 86 16.34 -3.15 -4.37
C TYR A 86 17.27 -2.23 -5.15
N LYS A 87 16.75 -1.13 -5.70
CA LYS A 87 17.57 -0.15 -6.43
C LYS A 87 18.66 0.44 -5.54
N ALA A 88 18.33 0.79 -4.29
CA ALA A 88 19.28 1.34 -3.34
C ALA A 88 20.41 0.34 -3.02
N ARG A 89 20.08 -0.94 -2.79
CA ARG A 89 21.08 -2.00 -2.58
C ARG A 89 22.03 -2.10 -3.77
N ASP A 90 21.48 -2.09 -4.98
CA ASP A 90 22.27 -2.24 -6.21
C ASP A 90 23.16 -1.00 -6.46
N ILE A 91 22.67 0.22 -6.16
CA ILE A 91 23.48 1.45 -6.18
C ILE A 91 24.66 1.33 -5.20
N PHE A 92 24.44 0.85 -3.97
CA PHE A 92 25.54 0.66 -3.02
C PHE A 92 26.54 -0.38 -3.49
N SER A 93 26.07 -1.48 -4.08
CA SER A 93 26.94 -2.52 -4.63
C SER A 93 27.79 -1.99 -5.79
N ASP A 94 27.22 -1.20 -6.69
CA ASP A 94 27.93 -0.61 -7.82
C ASP A 94 28.90 0.50 -7.36
N ALA A 95 28.44 1.41 -6.50
CA ALA A 95 29.24 2.51 -6.01
C ALA A 95 30.52 2.03 -5.30
N ARG A 96 30.40 0.97 -4.48
CA ARG A 96 31.50 0.39 -3.69
C ARG A 96 32.41 -0.56 -4.49
N ARG A 97 32.30 -0.62 -5.83
CA ARG A 97 33.26 -1.39 -6.64
C ARG A 97 34.66 -0.79 -6.50
N PRO A 98 35.69 -1.61 -6.19
CA PRO A 98 37.03 -1.10 -5.82
C PRO A 98 37.78 -0.42 -6.98
N PHE A 99 37.42 -0.73 -8.22
CA PHE A 99 38.05 -0.12 -9.39
C PHE A 99 37.45 1.26 -9.66
N ALA A 100 38.29 2.29 -9.69
CA ALA A 100 37.92 3.63 -10.13
C ALA A 100 38.14 3.77 -11.65
N ASN A 101 37.21 4.43 -12.35
CA ASN A 101 37.38 4.77 -13.76
C ASN A 101 38.26 6.01 -13.91
N ASN A 102 38.88 6.19 -15.08
CA ASN A 102 39.64 7.40 -15.40
C ASN A 102 38.76 8.64 -15.23
N GLY A 103 39.18 9.57 -14.37
CA GLY A 103 38.47 10.81 -14.11
C GLY A 103 37.39 10.72 -13.03
N GLU A 104 37.16 9.56 -12.41
CA GLU A 104 36.40 9.51 -11.16
C GLU A 104 37.23 10.07 -10.00
N GLY A 105 36.55 10.59 -8.98
CA GLY A 105 37.21 11.12 -7.79
C GLY A 105 37.69 12.57 -7.92
N VAL A 106 37.84 13.07 -9.15
CA VAL A 106 38.44 14.39 -9.43
C VAL A 106 37.61 15.57 -8.92
N SER A 107 36.33 15.34 -8.61
CA SER A 107 35.43 16.35 -8.03
C SER A 107 35.62 16.55 -6.53
N ARG A 108 36.51 15.77 -5.88
CA ARG A 108 36.75 15.89 -4.45
C ARG A 108 37.22 17.30 -4.06
N PRO A 109 36.76 17.84 -2.92
CA PRO A 109 37.29 19.09 -2.39
C PRO A 109 38.79 19.01 -2.09
N GLY A 110 39.55 20.07 -2.40
CA GLY A 110 40.97 20.19 -2.07
C GLY A 110 41.95 19.46 -3.00
N ARG A 111 41.48 18.97 -4.15
CA ARG A 111 42.35 18.35 -5.17
C ARG A 111 43.34 19.37 -5.73
N GLY A 112 44.64 19.03 -5.69
CA GLY A 112 45.70 19.85 -6.28
C GLY A 112 46.35 20.86 -5.32
N ASP A 113 45.96 20.90 -4.05
CA ASP A 113 46.57 21.75 -3.01
C ASP A 113 47.92 21.18 -2.53
N GLY A 114 48.91 21.13 -3.42
CA GLY A 114 50.27 20.67 -3.12
C GLY A 114 50.45 19.16 -3.03
N GLU A 115 49.47 18.38 -3.52
CA GLU A 115 49.56 16.93 -3.68
C GLU A 115 50.40 16.57 -4.91
N THR A 116 51.22 15.52 -4.82
CA THR A 116 51.83 14.89 -6.00
C THR A 116 50.77 14.20 -6.86
N GLU A 117 51.07 13.94 -8.13
CA GLU A 117 50.13 13.25 -9.03
C GLU A 117 49.73 11.85 -8.50
N ASN A 118 50.68 11.12 -7.90
CA ASN A 118 50.40 9.83 -7.28
C ASN A 118 49.47 9.93 -6.06
N GLU A 119 49.67 10.92 -5.18
CA GLU A 119 48.77 11.18 -4.05
C GLU A 119 47.38 11.61 -4.53
N ALA A 120 47.32 12.46 -5.55
CA ALA A 120 46.07 12.91 -6.13
C ALA A 120 45.28 11.72 -6.70
N ASN A 121 45.93 10.85 -7.48
CA ASN A 121 45.30 9.65 -8.04
C ASN A 121 44.83 8.67 -6.95
N HIS A 122 45.60 8.50 -5.88
CA HIS A 122 45.21 7.66 -4.74
C HIS A 122 43.98 8.22 -4.02
N ASN A 123 43.97 9.52 -3.71
CA ASN A 123 42.86 10.19 -3.05
C ASN A 123 41.60 10.25 -3.94
N ASP A 124 41.78 10.43 -5.26
CA ASP A 124 40.69 10.37 -6.24
C ASP A 124 40.04 8.96 -6.23
N ALA A 125 40.85 7.90 -6.21
CA ALA A 125 40.34 6.53 -6.14
C ALA A 125 39.58 6.22 -4.82
N ILE A 126 40.05 6.74 -3.68
CA ILE A 126 39.33 6.64 -2.40
C ILE A 126 38.00 7.41 -2.44
N PHE A 127 37.95 8.54 -3.16
CA PHE A 127 36.75 9.37 -3.26
C PHE A 127 35.68 8.81 -4.21
N ALA A 128 36.07 8.00 -5.19
CA ALA A 128 35.19 7.50 -6.24
C ALA A 128 33.89 6.82 -5.73
N PRO A 129 33.91 5.95 -4.69
CA PRO A 129 32.67 5.36 -4.17
C PRO A 129 31.67 6.40 -3.63
N TYR A 130 32.16 7.42 -2.93
CA TYR A 130 31.30 8.48 -2.41
C TYR A 130 30.78 9.38 -3.54
N GLU A 131 31.62 9.71 -4.52
CA GLU A 131 31.21 10.47 -5.70
C GLU A 131 30.05 9.77 -6.45
N ARG A 132 30.15 8.46 -6.66
CA ARG A 132 29.09 7.66 -7.28
C ARG A 132 27.79 7.71 -6.47
N LEU A 133 27.85 7.59 -5.14
CA LEU A 133 26.67 7.73 -4.29
C LEU A 133 26.06 9.13 -4.33
N VAL A 134 26.88 10.18 -4.34
CA VAL A 134 26.42 11.57 -4.39
C VAL A 134 25.66 11.86 -5.70
N LYS A 135 26.01 11.22 -6.81
CA LYS A 135 25.24 11.31 -8.07
C LYS A 135 23.80 10.81 -7.92
N GLU A 136 23.54 9.90 -6.98
CA GLU A 136 22.22 9.34 -6.68
C GLU A 136 21.53 10.03 -5.48
N ARG A 137 22.02 11.19 -5.03
CA ARG A 137 21.49 11.88 -3.83
C ARG A 137 20.00 12.19 -3.90
N ASP A 138 19.51 12.58 -5.08
CA ASP A 138 18.10 12.93 -5.26
C ASP A 138 17.21 11.69 -5.07
N PHE A 139 17.62 10.55 -5.62
CA PHE A 139 16.97 9.26 -5.38
C PHE A 139 16.92 8.90 -3.89
N PHE A 140 18.04 8.99 -3.16
CA PHE A 140 18.05 8.70 -1.72
C PHE A 140 17.18 9.68 -0.91
N SER A 141 17.12 10.94 -1.34
CA SER A 141 16.28 11.97 -0.70
C SER A 141 14.79 11.65 -0.88
N GLU A 142 14.38 11.28 -2.09
CA GLU A 142 13.02 10.84 -2.38
C GLU A 142 12.65 9.56 -1.63
N MET A 143 13.53 8.56 -1.66
CA MET A 143 13.37 7.31 -0.90
C MET A 143 13.17 7.62 0.58
N HIS A 144 13.99 8.48 1.18
CA HIS A 144 13.86 8.86 2.58
C HIS A 144 12.56 9.62 2.88
N ALA A 145 12.09 10.46 1.95
CA ALA A 145 10.81 11.16 2.11
C ALA A 145 9.61 10.18 2.09
N ARG A 146 9.67 9.11 1.29
CA ARG A 146 8.63 8.07 1.23
C ARG A 146 8.48 7.31 2.55
N ARG A 147 9.50 7.32 3.43
CA ARG A 147 9.46 6.75 4.78
C ARG A 147 8.21 7.16 5.57
N PHE A 148 7.83 8.43 5.56
CA PHE A 148 6.70 8.92 6.35
C PHE A 148 5.35 8.35 5.88
N ARG A 149 5.18 8.19 4.57
CA ARG A 149 3.98 7.56 3.99
C ARG A 149 3.96 6.06 4.29
N PHE A 150 5.11 5.40 4.21
CA PHE A 150 5.25 4.00 4.56
C PHE A 150 4.91 3.76 6.04
N MET A 151 5.45 4.58 6.95
CA MET A 151 5.13 4.52 8.38
C MET A 151 3.64 4.68 8.67
N ALA A 152 2.95 5.58 7.97
CA ALA A 152 1.51 5.78 8.15
C ALA A 152 0.67 4.55 7.77
N LEU A 153 1.17 3.69 6.86
CA LEU A 153 0.45 2.52 6.35
C LEU A 153 0.89 1.19 7.00
N PHE A 154 2.16 1.08 7.37
CA PHE A 154 2.82 -0.15 7.88
C PHE A 154 3.28 -0.04 9.34
N GLY A 155 3.09 1.11 9.99
CA GLY A 155 3.48 1.36 11.38
C GLY A 155 4.93 1.87 11.52
N GLU A 156 5.29 2.23 12.75
CA GLU A 156 6.55 2.91 13.06
C GLU A 156 7.79 2.08 12.70
N LYS A 157 7.72 0.75 12.87
CA LYS A 157 8.80 -0.18 12.50
C LYS A 157 9.16 -0.13 11.01
N GLY A 158 8.22 0.29 10.15
CA GLY A 158 8.50 0.49 8.73
C GLY A 158 9.57 1.55 8.45
N ALA A 159 9.92 2.38 9.44
CA ALA A 159 10.97 3.39 9.32
C ALA A 159 12.40 2.82 9.41
N GLU A 160 12.60 1.72 10.14
CA GLU A 160 13.92 1.24 10.52
C GLU A 160 14.82 0.92 9.31
N PRO A 161 14.32 0.23 8.25
CA PRO A 161 15.14 -0.07 7.08
C PRO A 161 15.64 1.19 6.35
N PHE A 162 14.85 2.28 6.31
CA PHE A 162 15.26 3.54 5.69
C PHE A 162 16.43 4.19 6.43
N LEU A 163 16.47 4.04 7.76
CA LEU A 163 17.56 4.56 8.58
C LEU A 163 18.86 3.79 8.33
N VAL A 164 18.79 2.49 8.03
CA VAL A 164 19.97 1.70 7.67
C VAL A 164 20.64 2.26 6.41
N PHE A 165 19.88 2.50 5.34
CA PHE A 165 20.42 3.07 4.10
C PHE A 165 20.94 4.50 4.28
N SER A 166 20.25 5.35 5.06
CA SER A 166 20.74 6.70 5.36
C SER A 166 22.04 6.68 6.17
N ARG A 167 22.16 5.79 7.16
CA ARG A 167 23.41 5.59 7.91
C ARG A 167 24.52 5.04 7.02
N ALA A 168 24.21 4.10 6.14
CA ALA A 168 25.16 3.55 5.17
C ALA A 168 25.73 4.63 4.23
N PHE A 169 24.89 5.52 3.72
CA PHE A 169 25.32 6.66 2.90
C PHE A 169 26.31 7.55 3.66
N ASN A 170 25.97 7.90 4.90
CA ASN A 170 26.84 8.70 5.76
C ASN A 170 28.13 7.97 6.15
N GLU A 171 28.06 6.66 6.39
CA GLU A 171 29.21 5.83 6.74
C GLU A 171 30.24 5.79 5.59
N VAL A 172 29.79 5.68 4.34
CA VAL A 172 30.67 5.76 3.16
C VAL A 172 31.33 7.15 3.07
N GLY A 173 30.56 8.22 3.26
CA GLY A 173 31.11 9.59 3.24
C GLY A 173 32.15 9.82 4.34
N VAL A 174 31.82 9.49 5.60
CA VAL A 174 32.75 9.62 6.74
C VAL A 174 34.01 8.78 6.53
N SER A 175 33.86 7.55 6.02
CA SER A 175 35.01 6.67 5.76
C SER A 175 35.90 7.21 4.65
N THR A 176 35.30 7.72 3.58
CA THR A 176 36.01 8.35 2.45
C THR A 176 36.86 9.53 2.93
N PHE A 177 36.26 10.50 3.63
CA PHE A 177 37.00 11.66 4.15
C PHE A 177 37.94 11.29 5.29
N GLY A 178 37.64 10.23 6.04
CA GLY A 178 38.53 9.70 7.07
C GLY A 178 39.81 9.10 6.48
N LEU A 179 39.74 8.49 5.30
CA LEU A 179 40.88 7.92 4.57
C LEU A 179 41.69 8.99 3.80
N ILE A 180 41.01 10.00 3.23
CA ILE A 180 41.67 11.16 2.59
C ILE A 180 42.17 12.11 3.68
N ARG A 181 43.32 11.80 4.27
CA ARG A 181 43.95 12.64 5.31
C ARG A 181 45.09 13.47 4.73
N PRO A 182 45.30 14.71 5.23
CA PRO A 182 46.51 15.46 4.91
C PRO A 182 47.76 14.71 5.37
N ALA A 183 48.83 14.73 4.57
CA ALA A 183 50.10 14.04 4.85
C ALA A 183 50.76 14.41 6.21
N ARG A 184 50.32 15.51 6.84
CA ARG A 184 50.81 15.99 8.15
C ARG A 184 50.12 15.33 9.35
N MET A 185 49.08 14.53 9.13
CA MET A 185 48.40 13.81 10.20
C MET A 185 49.04 12.43 10.42
N SER A 186 49.08 11.99 11.67
CA SER A 186 49.49 10.62 12.01
C SER A 186 48.62 9.60 11.27
N PRO A 187 49.20 8.46 10.82
CA PRO A 187 48.46 7.41 10.14
C PRO A 187 47.30 6.93 11.02
N LEU A 188 46.20 6.53 10.38
CA LEU A 188 45.09 5.87 11.07
C LEU A 188 45.59 4.56 11.69
N PRO A 189 45.17 4.23 12.94
CA PRO A 189 45.33 2.88 13.45
C PRO A 189 44.72 1.88 12.48
N ASP A 190 45.38 0.74 12.27
CA ASP A 190 44.98 -0.26 11.25
C ASP A 190 43.51 -0.65 11.38
N LYS A 191 43.05 -0.93 12.61
CA LYS A 191 41.64 -1.25 12.89
C LYS A 191 40.64 -0.20 12.38
N ILE A 192 40.98 1.09 12.41
CA ILE A 192 40.12 2.16 11.90
C ILE A 192 40.21 2.26 10.39
N ARG A 193 41.42 2.09 9.83
CA ARG A 193 41.64 2.03 8.39
C ARG A 193 40.85 0.89 7.76
N ASP A 194 40.98 -0.33 8.28
CA ASP A 194 40.28 -1.52 7.80
C ASP A 194 38.77 -1.30 7.82
N LYS A 195 38.25 -0.67 8.88
CA LYS A 195 36.82 -0.32 8.99
C LYS A 195 36.39 0.63 7.87
N TYR A 196 37.17 1.66 7.59
CA TYR A 196 36.86 2.64 6.54
C TYR A 196 37.00 2.05 5.14
N GLU A 197 38.05 1.26 4.90
CA GLU A 197 38.27 0.54 3.64
C GLU A 197 37.11 -0.44 3.37
N ALA A 198 36.68 -1.21 4.38
CA ALA A 198 35.51 -2.08 4.27
C ALA A 198 34.24 -1.30 3.90
N ALA A 199 34.01 -0.13 4.51
CA ALA A 199 32.83 0.69 4.21
C ALA A 199 32.81 1.19 2.75
N ILE A 200 33.96 1.54 2.17
CA ILE A 200 34.04 2.00 0.77
C ILE A 200 34.17 0.84 -0.25
N GLY A 201 34.23 -0.42 0.21
CA GLY A 201 34.32 -1.61 -0.63
C GLY A 201 35.75 -2.02 -1.02
N TRP A 202 36.74 -1.52 -0.29
CA TRP A 202 38.17 -1.80 -0.46
C TRP A 202 38.74 -2.76 0.59
N GLY A 203 37.92 -3.18 1.56
CA GLY A 203 38.32 -4.14 2.59
C GLY A 203 38.68 -5.50 2.00
N THR A 204 39.59 -6.21 2.67
CA THR A 204 40.08 -7.54 2.30
C THR A 204 39.30 -8.68 2.96
N ASP A 205 38.29 -8.37 3.76
CA ASP A 205 37.48 -9.36 4.48
C ASP A 205 36.64 -10.17 3.48
N ASP A 206 36.67 -11.51 3.61
CA ASP A 206 35.86 -12.42 2.77
C ASP A 206 34.34 -12.22 3.01
N GLU A 207 33.94 -11.62 4.14
CA GLU A 207 32.57 -11.31 4.49
C GLU A 207 32.27 -9.81 4.43
N ASP A 208 31.55 -9.35 3.39
CA ASP A 208 31.08 -7.96 3.30
C ASP A 208 29.92 -7.69 4.29
N ARG A 209 30.30 -7.39 5.54
CA ARG A 209 29.35 -7.02 6.61
C ARG A 209 28.50 -5.79 6.27
N PHE A 210 28.97 -4.91 5.39
CA PHE A 210 28.19 -3.75 4.96
C PHE A 210 27.06 -4.20 4.03
N ALA A 211 27.36 -5.05 3.04
CA ALA A 211 26.32 -5.64 2.18
C ALA A 211 25.33 -6.49 2.99
N ALA A 212 25.79 -7.26 3.99
CA ALA A 212 24.91 -8.03 4.86
C ALA A 212 23.87 -7.15 5.58
N LYS A 213 24.28 -5.99 6.13
CA LYS A 213 23.35 -5.03 6.76
C LYS A 213 22.31 -4.48 5.78
N LEU A 214 22.72 -4.17 4.54
CA LEU A 214 21.79 -3.69 3.52
C LEU A 214 20.79 -4.78 3.12
N ASN A 215 21.26 -6.02 2.95
CA ASN A 215 20.41 -7.17 2.64
C ASN A 215 19.42 -7.47 3.78
N GLU A 216 19.83 -7.33 5.04
CA GLU A 216 18.93 -7.45 6.19
C GLU A 216 17.82 -6.39 6.15
N ALA A 217 18.17 -5.13 5.84
CA ALA A 217 17.18 -4.06 5.69
C ALA A 217 16.20 -4.34 4.52
N VAL A 218 16.68 -4.88 3.40
CA VAL A 218 15.82 -5.32 2.29
C VAL A 218 14.87 -6.44 2.74
N ALA A 219 15.39 -7.47 3.41
CA ALA A 219 14.58 -8.57 3.92
C ALA A 219 13.51 -8.11 4.94
N GLN A 220 13.83 -7.11 5.77
CA GLN A 220 12.85 -6.49 6.67
C GLN A 220 11.71 -5.83 5.88
N VAL A 221 12.01 -5.07 4.82
CA VAL A 221 10.97 -4.46 3.97
C VAL A 221 10.16 -5.52 3.23
N GLU A 222 10.80 -6.56 2.69
CA GLU A 222 10.11 -7.70 2.09
C GLU A 222 9.12 -8.35 3.07
N SER A 223 9.50 -8.49 4.34
CA SER A 223 8.63 -9.07 5.36
C SER A 223 7.39 -8.21 5.67
N LEU A 224 7.51 -6.88 5.54
CA LEU A 224 6.42 -5.93 5.75
C LEU A 224 5.51 -5.83 4.51
N CYS A 225 6.10 -5.79 3.32
CA CYS A 225 5.38 -5.65 2.06
C CYS A 225 4.73 -6.96 1.60
N GLY A 226 5.41 -8.09 1.81
CA GLY A 226 5.04 -9.41 1.28
C GLY A 226 3.59 -9.84 1.55
N PRO A 227 3.06 -9.68 2.78
CA PRO A 227 1.65 -10.01 3.06
C PRO A 227 0.67 -9.20 2.21
N VAL A 228 0.87 -7.88 2.08
CA VAL A 228 -0.03 -7.01 1.32
C VAL A 228 0.03 -7.31 -0.19
N LEU A 229 1.20 -7.66 -0.69
CA LEU A 229 1.40 -7.97 -2.12
C LEU A 229 0.84 -9.32 -2.55
N ARG A 230 0.70 -10.28 -1.62
CA ARG A 230 0.17 -11.62 -1.93
C ARG A 230 -1.32 -11.74 -1.67
N ASP A 231 -1.82 -11.07 -0.65
CA ASP A 231 -3.18 -11.29 -0.18
C ASP A 231 -4.12 -10.25 -0.83
N MET A 232 -4.93 -10.69 -1.79
CA MET A 232 -6.05 -9.91 -2.28
C MET A 232 -7.18 -9.93 -1.24
N PRO A 233 -7.88 -8.82 -0.96
CA PRO A 233 -9.01 -8.84 -0.05
C PRO A 233 -10.10 -9.77 -0.60
N GLU A 234 -10.33 -10.89 0.10
CA GLU A 234 -11.42 -11.82 -0.24
C GLU A 234 -12.78 -11.18 0.08
N ALA A 235 -13.77 -11.46 -0.77
CA ALA A 235 -15.15 -11.11 -0.50
C ALA A 235 -15.75 -12.16 0.45
N GLU A 236 -15.73 -11.87 1.75
CA GLU A 236 -16.46 -12.63 2.78
C GLU A 236 -17.99 -12.54 2.61
#